data_AF-A0A662RSX8-F1
#
_entry.id   AF-A0A662RSX8-F1
#
_cell.length_a   1.000
_cell.length_b   1.000
_cell.length_c   1.000
_cell.angle_alpha   90.00
_cell.angle_beta   90.00
_cell.angle_gamma   90.00
#
_symmetry.space_group_name_H-M   'P 1'
#
loop_
_entity.id
_entity.type
_entity.pdbx_description
1 polymer ?
#
loop_
_entity_poly.entity_id
_entity_poly.type
_entity_poly.pdbx_seq_one_letter_code
_entity_poly.pdbx_strand_id
1 'polypeptide(L)'
;MKKIEELAKKANPALRLFFKPEGLKLMPEKRYNEVMNILQKEEPTHYERLWMVGYLKWLGFTADEIMAIIDNRNNWLDYDRNITWYQICSVFKTKAKKPRVARHEKLHKREKIDLPPLSKRQQKELQRAANWKADELITQALREQYNIVWYPWESEEIRQLDSEILPDAYLARTT
;
A
#
# COMPACT_ATOMS: atom_id res chain seq x y z
N MET A 1 -26.36 -27.88 19.62
CA MET A 1 -25.10 -28.19 18.89
C MET A 1 -25.33 -28.94 17.57
N LYS A 2 -26.13 -30.03 17.50
CA LYS A 2 -26.35 -30.82 16.27
C LYS A 2 -26.81 -30.03 15.02
N LYS A 3 -27.74 -29.09 15.15
CA LYS A 3 -28.20 -28.22 14.04
C LYS A 3 -27.10 -27.29 13.47
N ILE A 4 -26.13 -26.92 14.29
CA ILE A 4 -25.06 -25.97 13.92
C ILE A 4 -23.98 -26.69 13.11
N GLU A 5 -23.60 -27.89 13.53
CA GLU A 5 -22.73 -28.77 12.75
C GLU A 5 -23.35 -29.18 11.42
N GLU A 6 -24.66 -29.41 11.36
CA GLU A 6 -25.36 -29.69 10.10
C GLU A 6 -25.37 -28.50 9.14
N LEU A 7 -25.59 -27.28 9.64
CA LEU A 7 -25.52 -26.05 8.82
C LEU A 7 -24.09 -25.77 8.34
N ALA A 8 -23.08 -25.92 9.22
CA ALA A 8 -21.68 -25.83 8.84
C ALA A 8 -21.27 -26.96 7.88
N LYS A 9 -21.87 -28.15 8.00
CA LYS A 9 -21.66 -29.26 7.05
C LYS A 9 -22.25 -28.97 5.67
N LYS A 10 -23.42 -28.33 5.61
CA LYS A 10 -24.09 -27.88 4.36
C LYS A 10 -23.42 -26.68 3.70
N ALA A 11 -22.77 -25.80 4.48
CA ALA A 11 -22.03 -24.66 3.94
C ALA A 11 -20.75 -25.13 3.23
N ASN A 12 -20.37 -24.43 2.16
CA ASN A 12 -19.14 -24.65 1.39
C ASN A 12 -17.95 -24.84 2.38
N PRO A 13 -17.15 -25.91 2.27
CA PRO A 13 -16.06 -26.21 3.22
C PRO A 13 -15.08 -25.05 3.43
N ALA A 14 -14.92 -24.19 2.43
CA ALA A 14 -14.21 -22.93 2.50
C ALA A 14 -14.74 -21.98 3.61
N LEU A 15 -16.06 -21.92 3.78
CA LEU A 15 -16.74 -21.09 4.79
C LEU A 15 -16.59 -21.63 6.23
N ARG A 16 -16.22 -22.91 6.40
CA ARG A 16 -15.97 -23.49 7.72
C ARG A 16 -14.72 -22.92 8.40
N LEU A 17 -13.78 -22.39 7.61
CA LEU A 17 -12.53 -21.82 8.12
C LEU A 17 -12.73 -20.60 9.02
N PHE A 18 -13.91 -19.98 8.97
CA PHE A 18 -14.24 -18.81 9.77
C PHE A 18 -15.43 -19.02 10.72
N PHE A 19 -15.73 -20.26 11.08
CA PHE A 19 -16.82 -20.53 12.00
C PHE A 19 -16.37 -20.32 13.45
N LYS A 20 -16.87 -19.28 14.12
CA LYS A 20 -16.69 -19.09 15.56
C LYS A 20 -17.91 -19.64 16.31
N PRO A 21 -17.76 -20.63 17.21
CA PRO A 21 -18.90 -21.28 17.87
C PRO A 21 -19.70 -20.34 18.79
N GLU A 22 -19.14 -19.19 19.18
CA GLU A 22 -19.73 -18.26 20.14
C GLU A 22 -20.46 -17.06 19.50
N GLY A 23 -20.54 -16.99 18.16
CA GLY A 23 -21.19 -15.88 17.46
C GLY A 23 -21.84 -16.33 16.15
N LEU A 24 -23.17 -16.21 16.07
CA LEU A 24 -24.07 -16.68 15.01
C LEU A 24 -23.86 -16.07 13.60
N LYS A 25 -22.73 -15.41 13.31
CA LYS A 25 -22.54 -14.69 12.05
C LYS A 25 -21.83 -15.57 11.02
N LEU A 26 -22.62 -16.12 10.12
CA LEU A 26 -22.12 -16.90 8.98
C LEU A 26 -21.67 -15.94 7.88
N MET A 27 -20.44 -16.10 7.40
CA MET A 27 -19.93 -15.28 6.29
C MET A 27 -20.58 -15.72 4.97
N PRO A 28 -21.24 -14.82 4.22
CA PRO A 28 -21.75 -15.13 2.89
C PRO A 28 -20.61 -15.44 1.92
N GLU A 29 -20.86 -16.31 0.93
CA GLU A 29 -19.85 -16.71 -0.06
C GLU A 29 -19.22 -15.53 -0.81
N LYS A 30 -20.03 -14.53 -1.18
CA LYS A 30 -19.51 -13.29 -1.80
C LYS A 30 -18.47 -12.59 -0.92
N ARG A 31 -18.74 -12.50 0.39
CA ARG A 31 -17.82 -11.85 1.34
C ARG A 31 -16.58 -12.71 1.61
N TYR A 32 -16.72 -14.03 1.61
CA TYR A 32 -15.58 -14.94 1.67
C TYR A 32 -14.63 -14.70 0.49
N ASN A 33 -15.17 -14.61 -0.72
CA ASN A 33 -14.37 -14.37 -1.92
C ASN A 33 -13.68 -13.00 -1.86
N GLU A 34 -14.35 -11.95 -1.38
CA GLU A 34 -13.72 -10.64 -1.16
C GLU A 34 -12.55 -10.71 -0.16
N VAL A 35 -12.73 -11.39 0.97
CA VAL A 35 -11.65 -11.59 1.96
C VAL A 35 -10.49 -12.38 1.37
N MET A 36 -10.77 -13.47 0.66
CA MET A 36 -9.72 -14.28 0.03
C MET A 36 -8.99 -13.53 -1.07
N ASN A 37 -9.70 -12.74 -1.89
CA ASN A 37 -9.08 -11.90 -2.90
C ASN A 37 -8.10 -10.91 -2.27
N ILE A 38 -8.44 -10.30 -1.13
CA ILE A 38 -7.53 -9.39 -0.42
C ILE A 38 -6.33 -10.13 0.17
N LEU A 39 -6.53 -11.33 0.73
CA LEU A 39 -5.42 -12.13 1.27
C LEU A 39 -4.48 -12.62 0.15
N GLN A 40 -5.00 -13.01 -1.00
CA GLN A 40 -4.21 -13.58 -2.10
C GLN A 40 -3.61 -12.55 -3.06
N LYS A 41 -4.05 -11.29 -3.00
CA LYS A 41 -3.50 -10.19 -3.79
C LYS A 41 -2.08 -9.86 -3.32
N GLU A 42 -1.15 -9.66 -4.25
CA GLU A 42 0.24 -9.32 -3.95
C GLU A 42 0.38 -7.91 -3.34
N GLU A 43 -0.39 -6.95 -3.86
CA GLU A 43 -0.37 -5.56 -3.41
C GLU A 43 -1.78 -5.06 -3.04
N PRO A 44 -2.37 -5.53 -1.94
CA PRO A 44 -3.62 -4.99 -1.46
C PRO A 44 -3.40 -3.60 -0.88
N THR A 45 -4.29 -2.69 -1.22
CA THR A 45 -4.28 -1.32 -0.71
C THR A 45 -4.49 -1.29 0.81
N HIS A 46 -4.04 -0.21 1.44
CA HIS A 46 -4.25 -0.01 2.88
C HIS A 46 -5.73 -0.11 3.27
N TYR A 47 -6.63 0.47 2.48
CA TYR A 47 -8.07 0.43 2.74
C TYR A 47 -8.67 -0.97 2.62
N GLU A 48 -8.24 -1.77 1.65
CA GLU A 48 -8.66 -3.18 1.50
C GLU A 48 -8.27 -3.98 2.76
N ARG A 49 -7.03 -3.83 3.24
CA ARG A 49 -6.56 -4.50 4.47
C ARG A 49 -7.38 -4.09 5.69
N LEU A 50 -7.60 -2.79 5.88
CA LEU A 50 -8.41 -2.28 6.99
C LEU A 50 -9.86 -2.74 6.91
N TRP A 51 -10.45 -2.75 5.72
CA TRP A 51 -11.80 -3.24 5.49
C TRP A 51 -11.92 -4.71 5.88
N MET A 52 -10.99 -5.56 5.41
CA MET A 52 -10.97 -6.98 5.74
C MET A 52 -10.87 -7.21 7.25
N VAL A 53 -9.96 -6.52 7.93
CA VAL A 53 -9.81 -6.59 9.40
C VAL A 53 -11.10 -6.14 10.10
N GLY A 54 -11.72 -5.05 9.65
CA GLY A 54 -12.98 -4.56 10.19
C GLY A 54 -14.13 -5.55 10.00
N TYR A 55 -14.17 -6.23 8.87
CA TYR A 55 -15.16 -7.25 8.57
C TYR A 55 -14.99 -8.50 9.43
N LEU A 56 -13.76 -9.01 9.57
CA LEU A 56 -13.46 -10.14 10.45
C LEU A 56 -13.76 -9.81 11.92
N LYS A 57 -13.47 -8.59 12.37
CA LYS A 57 -13.88 -8.11 13.69
C LYS A 57 -15.41 -8.13 13.86
N TRP A 58 -16.17 -7.70 12.85
CA TRP A 58 -17.63 -7.73 12.88
C TRP A 58 -18.20 -9.16 12.96
N LEU A 59 -17.50 -10.13 12.38
CA LEU A 59 -17.81 -11.57 12.52
C LEU A 59 -17.48 -12.14 13.91
N GLY A 60 -16.73 -11.40 14.73
CA GLY A 60 -16.40 -11.78 16.11
C GLY A 60 -15.00 -12.37 16.29
N PHE A 61 -14.14 -12.28 15.28
CA PHE A 61 -12.73 -12.64 15.44
C PHE A 61 -12.02 -11.63 16.35
N THR A 62 -11.15 -12.15 17.20
CA THR A 62 -10.22 -11.38 18.02
C THR A 62 -9.06 -10.87 17.18
N ALA A 63 -8.35 -9.87 17.69
CA ALA A 63 -7.16 -9.35 17.01
C ALA A 63 -6.10 -10.45 16.77
N ASP A 64 -5.89 -11.34 17.74
CA ASP A 64 -4.94 -12.45 17.63
C ASP A 64 -5.36 -13.48 16.57
N GLU A 65 -6.65 -13.83 16.51
CA GLU A 65 -7.18 -14.74 15.49
C GLU A 65 -7.07 -14.13 14.09
N ILE A 66 -7.39 -12.84 13.93
CA ILE A 66 -7.24 -12.13 12.65
C ILE A 66 -5.77 -12.11 12.23
N MET A 67 -4.86 -11.85 13.18
CA MET A 67 -3.43 -11.90 12.91
C MET A 67 -3.01 -13.29 12.43
N ALA A 68 -3.45 -14.35 13.11
CA ALA A 68 -3.17 -15.72 12.69
C ALA A 68 -3.74 -16.05 11.30
N ILE A 69 -4.93 -15.53 10.95
CA ILE A 69 -5.51 -15.70 9.61
C ILE A 69 -4.61 -15.05 8.55
N ILE A 70 -4.16 -13.81 8.79
CA ILE A 70 -3.31 -13.07 7.86
C ILE A 70 -1.95 -13.75 7.74
N ASP A 71 -1.29 -14.06 8.87
CA ASP A 71 0.04 -14.69 8.92
C ASP A 71 0.07 -16.00 8.10
N ASN A 72 -1.02 -16.76 8.11
CA ASN A 72 -1.07 -18.07 7.45
C ASN A 72 -1.51 -18.04 5.98
N ARG A 73 -2.11 -16.95 5.50
CA ARG A 73 -2.83 -16.96 4.19
C ARG A 73 -2.52 -15.80 3.27
N ASN A 74 -1.82 -14.78 3.75
CA ASN A 74 -1.54 -13.62 2.92
C ASN A 74 -0.43 -13.91 1.89
N ASN A 75 -0.53 -13.26 0.73
CA ASN A 75 0.50 -13.21 -0.30
C ASN A 75 1.07 -11.78 -0.46
N TRP A 76 1.00 -10.94 0.58
CA TRP A 76 1.35 -9.53 0.42
C TRP A 76 2.86 -9.35 0.33
N LEU A 77 3.34 -8.68 -0.72
CA LEU A 77 4.78 -8.49 -0.96
C LEU A 77 5.44 -7.63 0.14
N ASP A 78 4.69 -6.67 0.68
CA ASP A 78 5.11 -5.75 1.74
C ASP A 78 4.65 -6.22 3.14
N TYR A 79 4.32 -7.51 3.31
CA TYR A 79 3.85 -8.02 4.58
C TYR A 79 4.91 -7.82 5.68
N ASP A 80 4.61 -6.91 6.61
CA ASP A 80 5.34 -6.74 7.86
C ASP A 80 4.39 -6.98 9.03
N ARG A 81 4.72 -8.00 9.82
CA ARG A 81 3.94 -8.44 10.97
C ARG A 81 3.63 -7.32 11.97
N ASN A 82 4.59 -6.43 12.23
CA ASN A 82 4.42 -5.34 13.20
C ASN A 82 3.53 -4.23 12.64
N ILE A 83 3.68 -3.90 11.35
CA ILE A 83 2.84 -2.92 10.67
C ILE A 83 1.40 -3.44 10.61
N THR A 84 1.20 -4.70 10.20
CA THR A 84 -0.12 -5.34 10.17
C THR A 84 -0.74 -5.40 11.56
N TRP A 85 0.02 -5.76 12.60
CA TRP A 85 -0.48 -5.74 13.98
C TRP A 85 -0.95 -4.34 14.42
N TYR A 86 -0.20 -3.30 14.04
CA TYR A 86 -0.59 -1.92 14.32
C TYR A 86 -1.91 -1.54 13.60
N GLN A 87 -2.07 -1.94 12.35
CA GLN A 87 -3.32 -1.77 11.59
C GLN A 87 -4.49 -2.51 12.24
N ILE A 88 -4.28 -3.72 12.76
CA ILE A 88 -5.32 -4.45 13.48
C ILE A 88 -5.68 -3.71 14.77
N CYS A 89 -4.70 -3.32 15.58
CA CYS A 89 -4.94 -2.57 16.81
C CYS A 89 -5.68 -1.25 16.56
N SER A 90 -5.41 -0.55 15.45
CA SER A 90 -6.11 0.70 15.11
C SER A 90 -7.60 0.46 14.84
N VAL A 91 -7.96 -0.62 14.12
CA VAL A 91 -9.36 -1.03 13.90
C VAL A 91 -10.05 -1.46 15.19
N PHE A 92 -9.31 -2.12 16.10
CA PHE A 92 -9.83 -2.52 17.40
C PHE A 92 -9.88 -1.36 18.41
N LYS A 93 -9.35 -0.18 18.08
CA LYS A 93 -9.18 0.97 19.00
C LYS A 93 -8.47 0.58 20.29
N THR A 94 -7.62 -0.44 20.25
CA THR A 94 -6.83 -0.90 21.39
C THR A 94 -5.46 -0.24 21.33
N LYS A 95 -4.93 0.13 22.50
CA LYS A 95 -3.54 0.57 22.60
C LYS A 95 -2.66 -0.60 22.16
N ALA A 96 -1.98 -0.48 21.02
CA ALA A 96 -1.09 -1.50 20.50
C ALA A 96 0.03 -1.75 21.53
N LYS A 97 -0.12 -2.79 22.35
CA LYS A 97 1.02 -3.35 23.08
C LYS A 97 1.86 -4.02 22.01
N LYS A 98 3.02 -3.45 21.70
CA LYS A 98 3.96 -4.03 20.74
C LYS A 98 4.17 -5.51 21.12
N PRO A 99 4.08 -6.46 20.18
CA PRO A 99 4.42 -7.84 20.47
C PRO A 99 5.82 -7.87 21.07
N ARG A 100 6.02 -8.67 22.13
CA ARG A 100 7.33 -8.91 22.73
C ARG A 100 8.15 -9.79 21.77
N VAL A 101 8.50 -9.26 20.60
CA VAL A 101 9.44 -9.91 19.71
C VAL A 101 10.82 -9.68 20.30
N ALA A 102 11.61 -10.75 20.37
CA ALA A 102 13.01 -10.73 20.78
C ALA A 102 13.69 -9.49 20.21
N ARG A 103 14.46 -8.79 21.07
CA ARG A 103 15.24 -7.61 20.70
C ARG A 103 16.16 -8.00 19.54
N HIS A 104 15.71 -7.80 18.32
CA HIS A 104 16.64 -7.58 17.23
C HIS A 104 17.35 -6.28 17.58
N GLU A 105 18.63 -6.44 17.90
CA GLU A 105 19.59 -5.40 18.15
C GLU A 105 19.40 -4.34 17.06
N LYS A 106 19.02 -3.13 17.47
CA LYS A 106 18.82 -2.02 16.54
C LYS A 106 20.15 -1.80 15.83
N LEU A 107 20.25 -2.26 14.59
CA LEU A 107 21.31 -1.86 13.66
C LEU A 107 21.36 -0.33 13.67
N HIS A 108 22.43 0.13 14.32
CA HIS A 108 22.98 1.47 14.42
C HIS A 108 21.99 2.64 14.40
N LYS A 109 21.95 3.34 15.55
CA LYS A 109 21.72 4.78 15.57
C LYS A 109 22.45 5.38 14.36
N ARG A 110 21.70 5.89 13.37
CA ARG A 110 22.28 6.86 12.43
C ARG A 110 22.74 8.01 13.32
N GLU A 111 24.05 8.13 13.49
CA GLU A 111 24.63 9.32 14.07
C GLU A 111 24.06 10.49 13.26
N LYS A 112 23.35 11.37 13.96
CA LYS A 112 22.98 12.64 13.37
C LYS A 112 24.29 13.36 13.15
N ILE A 113 24.78 13.32 11.92
CA ILE A 113 25.81 14.24 11.48
C ILE A 113 25.15 15.61 11.58
N ASP A 114 25.54 16.39 12.59
CA ASP A 114 25.10 17.77 12.74
C ASP A 114 25.72 18.58 11.61
N LEU A 115 25.08 18.50 10.43
CA LEU A 115 25.44 19.34 9.30
C LEU A 115 25.15 20.80 9.66
N PRO A 116 26.09 21.73 9.42
CA PRO A 116 25.83 23.15 9.63
C PRO A 116 24.60 23.58 8.81
N PRO A 117 23.76 24.49 9.34
CA PRO A 117 22.54 24.91 8.67
C PRO A 117 22.89 25.49 7.29
N LEU A 118 22.42 24.82 6.24
CA LEU A 118 22.62 25.25 4.86
C LEU A 118 21.99 26.62 4.64
N SER A 119 22.70 27.51 3.92
CA SER A 119 22.13 28.78 3.51
C SER A 119 20.90 28.55 2.61
N LYS A 120 19.96 29.50 2.61
CA LYS A 120 18.74 29.44 1.76
C LYS A 120 19.07 29.19 0.28
N ARG A 121 20.22 29.65 -0.20
CA ARG A 121 20.69 29.47 -1.58
C ARG A 121 21.09 28.01 -1.86
N GLN A 122 21.85 27.40 -0.97
CA GLN A 122 22.25 25.99 -1.07
C GLN A 122 21.07 25.03 -0.94
N GLN A 123 20.10 25.34 -0.07
CA GLN A 123 18.85 24.57 0.03
C GLN A 123 18.09 24.59 -1.30
N LYS A 124 17.99 25.75 -1.94
CA LYS A 124 17.31 25.91 -3.23
C LYS A 124 18.03 25.17 -4.37
N GLU A 125 19.36 25.16 -4.35
CA GLU A 125 20.18 24.42 -5.32
C GLU A 125 20.08 22.90 -5.12
N LEU A 126 20.11 22.41 -3.88
CA LEU A 126 19.87 20.99 -3.57
C LEU A 126 18.47 20.55 -3.97
N GLN A 127 17.46 21.39 -3.75
CA GLN A 127 16.10 21.08 -4.15
C GLN A 127 15.96 21.06 -5.68
N ARG A 128 16.65 21.95 -6.41
CA ARG A 128 16.74 21.89 -7.88
C ARG A 128 17.44 20.62 -8.35
N ALA A 129 18.55 20.22 -7.72
CA ALA A 129 19.27 18.99 -8.07
C ALA A 129 18.45 17.72 -7.77
N ALA A 130 17.70 17.71 -6.66
CA ALA A 130 16.78 16.62 -6.33
C ALA A 130 15.61 16.54 -7.31
N ASN A 131 15.04 17.69 -7.68
CA ASN A 131 13.99 17.75 -8.70
C ASN A 131 14.51 17.29 -10.07
N TRP A 132 15.71 17.71 -10.47
CA TRP A 132 16.36 17.25 -11.71
C TRP A 132 16.54 15.74 -11.75
N LYS A 133 17.02 15.15 -10.64
CA LYS A 133 17.22 13.70 -10.55
C LYS A 133 15.90 12.93 -10.55
N ALA A 134 14.84 13.52 -10.01
CA ALA A 134 13.49 12.96 -10.08
C ALA A 134 12.96 12.98 -11.53
N ASP A 135 13.12 14.08 -12.25
CA ASP A 135 12.74 14.19 -13.67
C ASP A 135 13.53 13.22 -14.55
N GLU A 136 14.81 13.00 -14.26
CA GLU A 136 15.64 12.03 -14.97
C GLU A 136 15.15 10.58 -14.77
N LEU A 137 14.78 10.22 -13.54
CA LEU A 137 14.22 8.90 -13.22
C LEU A 137 12.84 8.69 -13.84
N ILE A 138 12.00 9.73 -13.86
CA ILE A 138 10.69 9.70 -14.54
C ILE A 138 10.90 9.50 -16.05
N THR A 139 11.84 10.23 -16.64
CA THR A 139 12.17 10.13 -18.06
C THR A 139 12.70 8.73 -18.40
N GLN A 140 13.55 8.16 -17.54
CA GLN A 140 14.06 6.80 -17.72
C GLN A 140 12.96 5.75 -17.61
N ALA A 141 12.06 5.86 -16.62
CA ALA A 141 10.92 4.95 -16.48
C ALA A 141 9.97 5.02 -17.69
N LEU A 142 9.73 6.22 -18.24
CA LEU A 142 8.93 6.39 -19.46
C LEU A 142 9.61 5.78 -20.69
N ARG A 143 10.94 5.89 -20.81
CA ARG A 143 11.72 5.22 -21.88
C ARG A 143 11.59 3.71 -21.80
N GLU A 144 11.71 3.14 -20.60
CA GLU A 144 11.61 1.70 -20.37
C GLU A 144 10.20 1.17 -20.61
N GLN A 145 9.16 1.92 -20.20
CA GLN A 145 7.76 1.50 -20.32
C GLN A 145 7.20 1.60 -21.75
N TYR A 146 7.59 2.64 -22.49
CA TYR A 146 6.99 2.95 -23.80
C TYR A 146 7.95 2.74 -24.98
N ASN A 147 9.18 2.27 -24.73
CA ASN A 147 10.24 2.06 -25.73
C ASN A 147 10.46 3.29 -26.64
N ILE A 148 10.34 4.49 -26.05
CA ILE A 148 10.48 5.77 -26.74
C ILE A 148 11.96 6.08 -26.88
N VAL A 149 12.49 6.03 -28.11
CA VAL A 149 13.83 6.53 -28.44
C VAL A 149 13.71 8.04 -28.66
N TRP A 150 14.13 8.82 -27.67
CA TRP A 150 14.12 10.28 -27.80
C TRP A 150 15.38 10.74 -28.52
N TYR A 151 15.23 11.17 -29.77
CA TYR A 151 16.34 11.72 -30.53
C TYR A 151 16.44 13.23 -30.31
N PRO A 152 17.61 13.77 -29.92
CA PRO A 152 17.76 15.20 -29.62
C PRO A 152 17.32 16.15 -30.75
N TRP A 153 17.32 15.70 -32.00
CA TRP A 153 16.92 16.48 -33.17
C TRP A 153 15.40 16.50 -33.46
N GLU A 154 14.59 15.64 -32.85
CA GLU A 154 13.11 15.68 -32.98
C GLU A 154 12.49 16.87 -32.21
N SER A 155 13.30 17.62 -31.46
CA SER A 155 12.87 18.79 -30.70
C SER A 155 12.63 20.05 -31.55
N GLU A 156 13.04 20.07 -32.82
CA GLU A 156 12.71 21.15 -33.76
C GLU A 156 11.34 20.97 -34.42
N GLU A 157 10.98 19.75 -34.81
CA GLU A 157 9.65 19.44 -35.39
C GLU A 157 8.55 19.57 -34.33
N ILE A 158 8.80 19.15 -33.09
CA ILE A 158 7.86 19.33 -31.97
C ILE A 158 7.70 20.82 -31.63
N ARG A 159 8.76 21.63 -31.68
CA ARG A 159 8.66 23.09 -31.49
C ARG A 159 7.87 23.78 -32.60
N GLN A 160 7.99 23.31 -33.84
CA GLN A 160 7.19 23.81 -34.97
C GLN A 160 5.71 23.44 -34.79
N LEU A 161 5.42 22.19 -34.40
CA LEU A 161 4.05 21.74 -34.08
C LEU A 161 3.42 22.51 -32.91
N ASP A 162 4.17 22.76 -31.83
CA ASP A 162 3.68 23.56 -30.70
C ASP A 162 3.38 25.01 -31.11
N SER A 163 4.11 25.57 -32.09
CA SER A 163 3.84 26.92 -32.62
C SER A 163 2.60 27.00 -33.52
N GLU A 164 2.18 25.88 -34.13
CA GLU A 164 0.98 25.81 -34.98
C GLU A 164 -0.29 25.48 -34.18
N ILE A 165 -0.16 24.79 -33.05
CA ILE A 165 -1.29 24.27 -32.25
C ILE A 165 -1.67 25.22 -31.11
N LEU A 166 -0.75 26.06 -30.60
CA LEU A 166 -1.05 26.97 -29.50
C LEU A 166 -1.74 28.26 -30.00
N PRO A 167 -2.92 28.62 -29.45
CA PRO A 167 -3.57 29.88 -29.79
C PRO A 167 -2.74 31.08 -29.33
N ASP A 168 -2.74 32.15 -30.13
CA ASP A 168 -2.00 33.43 -29.94
C ASP A 168 -2.02 34.00 -28.52
N ALA A 169 -3.03 33.65 -27.72
CA ALA A 169 -3.15 34.01 -26.31
C ALA A 169 -1.97 33.57 -25.43
N TYR A 170 -1.17 32.58 -25.85
CA TYR A 170 0.02 32.13 -25.10
C TYR A 170 1.34 32.79 -25.55
N LEU A 171 1.41 33.35 -26.75
CA LEU A 171 2.61 34.05 -27.25
C LEU A 171 2.74 35.49 -26.72
N ALA A 172 1.63 36.08 -26.27
CA ALA A 172 1.59 37.45 -25.76
C ALA A 172 2.09 37.65 -24.31
N ARG A 173 2.53 36.58 -23.62
CA ARG A 173 3.06 36.68 -22.24
C ARG A 173 4.58 36.66 -22.14
N THR A 174 5.28 36.65 -23.26
CA THR A 174 6.74 36.71 -23.32
C THR A 174 7.19 37.91 -24.15
N THR A 175 6.91 39.11 -23.64
CA THR A 175 7.68 40.33 -23.92
C THR A 175 7.98 41.05 -22.62
#